data_AF-A0AAD4BUP2-F1
#
_entry.id   AF-A0AAD4BUP2-F1
#
_cell.length_a   1.000
_cell.length_b   1.000
_cell.length_c   1.000
_cell.angle_alpha   90.00
_cell.angle_beta   90.00
_cell.angle_gamma   90.00
#
_symmetry.space_group_name_H-M   'P 1'
#
loop_
_entity.id
_entity.type
_entity.pdbx_description
1 polymer ?
#
loop_
_entity_poly.entity_id
_entity_poly.type
_entity_poly.pdbx_seq_one_letter_code
_entity_poly.pdbx_strand_id
1 'polypeptide(L)'
;MPGWTLVDTHPTQGRVFQRPLDVTELCFLWDGFFNWTADSSHHYELRLSSGARDAHIFSEANIARAWVSTKRRFPLAGALVRGADNAPLRVATDSKADDSSGFASEPHFVVREHDLAVLRSCHIVFGQVTDAAAAILQGPRLLSGELLVQLHVFR
;
A
#
# COMPACT_ATOMS: atom_id res chain seq x y z
N MET A 1 -7.83 19.68 4.53
CA MET A 1 -6.86 18.59 4.71
C MET A 1 -6.62 18.33 6.18
N PRO A 2 -7.04 17.15 6.68
CA PRO A 2 -6.72 16.69 8.03
C PRO A 2 -5.20 16.62 8.24
N GLY A 3 -4.72 16.91 9.44
CA GLY A 3 -3.29 16.83 9.78
C GLY A 3 -2.88 15.44 10.29
N TRP A 4 -1.59 15.11 10.17
CA TRP A 4 -1.02 13.92 10.80
C TRP A 4 -0.92 14.08 12.31
N THR A 5 -1.27 13.02 13.03
CA THR A 5 -1.18 12.94 14.50
C THR A 5 -0.28 11.78 14.90
N LEU A 6 0.61 12.03 15.86
CA LEU A 6 1.41 10.97 16.48
C LEU A 6 0.54 10.22 17.48
N VAL A 7 0.41 8.91 17.29
CA VAL A 7 -0.49 8.05 18.09
C VAL A 7 0.30 7.26 19.12
N ASP A 8 1.47 6.76 18.72
CA ASP A 8 2.30 5.91 19.53
C ASP A 8 3.78 6.12 19.20
N THR A 9 4.64 5.87 20.18
CA THR A 9 6.10 5.89 20.06
C THR A 9 6.68 4.72 20.83
N HIS A 10 7.26 3.77 20.09
CA HIS A 10 7.88 2.59 20.67
C HIS A 10 9.40 2.61 20.44
N PRO A 11 10.24 2.27 21.44
CA PRO A 11 11.70 2.32 21.31
C PRO A 11 12.26 1.42 20.20
N THR A 12 11.59 0.31 19.89
CA THR A 12 12.05 -0.65 18.85
C THR A 12 11.24 -0.60 17.55
N GLN A 13 10.01 -0.10 17.59
CA GLN A 13 9.10 -0.07 16.41
C GLN A 13 8.94 1.35 15.85
N GLY A 14 9.59 2.33 16.46
CA GLY A 14 9.55 3.72 16.04
C GLY A 14 8.18 4.35 16.30
N ARG A 15 7.86 5.37 15.51
CA ARG A 15 6.65 6.17 15.67
C ARG A 15 5.51 5.66 14.79
N VAL A 16 4.29 5.80 15.30
CA VAL A 16 3.06 5.52 14.56
C VAL A 16 2.29 6.82 14.38
N PHE A 17 2.01 7.16 13.13
CA PHE A 17 1.26 8.34 12.75
C PHE A 17 -0.06 7.95 12.12
N GLN A 18 -1.11 8.70 12.41
CA GLN A 18 -2.40 8.54 11.75
C GLN A 18 -2.96 9.87 11.23
N ARG A 19 -3.79 9.79 10.20
CA ARG A 19 -4.49 10.93 9.62
C ARG A 19 -5.83 10.48 9.05
N PRO A 20 -6.95 11.14 9.40
CA PRO A 20 -8.23 10.89 8.74
C PRO A 20 -8.13 11.03 7.22
N LEU A 21 -8.91 10.25 6.47
CA LEU A 21 -9.02 10.48 5.03
C LEU A 21 -9.78 11.79 4.77
N ASP A 22 -9.33 12.57 3.80
CA ASP A 22 -10.10 13.71 3.28
C ASP A 22 -11.23 13.23 2.35
N VAL A 23 -12.15 14.12 1.98
CA VAL A 23 -13.34 13.80 1.16
C VAL A 23 -12.95 13.08 -0.14
N THR A 24 -11.93 13.57 -0.84
CA THR A 24 -11.46 12.93 -2.08
C THR A 24 -10.92 11.53 -1.82
N GLU A 25 -10.15 11.36 -0.75
CA GLU A 25 -9.53 10.08 -0.40
C GLU A 25 -10.60 9.06 0.00
N LEU A 26 -11.64 9.49 0.72
CA LEU A 26 -12.84 8.69 1.01
C LEU A 26 -13.55 8.28 -0.29
N CYS A 27 -13.71 9.18 -1.26
CA CYS A 27 -14.31 8.83 -2.54
C CYS A 27 -13.50 7.76 -3.28
N PHE A 28 -12.18 7.92 -3.38
CA PHE A 28 -11.30 6.90 -3.98
C PHE A 28 -11.36 5.58 -3.22
N LEU A 29 -11.35 5.62 -1.89
CA LEU A 29 -11.45 4.42 -1.05
C LEU A 29 -12.74 3.66 -1.33
N TRP A 30 -13.89 4.33 -1.26
CA TRP A 30 -15.19 3.68 -1.45
C TRP A 30 -15.42 3.24 -2.89
N ASP A 31 -14.98 4.03 -3.87
CA ASP A 31 -15.07 3.65 -5.28
C ASP A 31 -14.19 2.43 -5.59
N GLY A 32 -12.98 2.39 -5.03
CA GLY A 32 -12.07 1.25 -5.14
C GLY A 32 -12.60 0.01 -4.41
N PHE A 33 -13.40 0.21 -3.36
CA PHE A 33 -14.00 -0.88 -2.59
C PHE A 33 -15.23 -1.49 -3.27
N PHE A 34 -16.10 -0.66 -3.86
CA PHE A 34 -17.39 -1.08 -4.42
C PHE A 34 -17.36 -1.32 -5.93
N ASN A 35 -16.71 -0.44 -6.70
CA ASN A 35 -16.76 -0.44 -8.17
C ASN A 35 -15.42 -0.83 -8.82
N TRP A 36 -14.33 -0.81 -8.04
CA TRP A 36 -12.96 -1.11 -8.49
C TRP A 36 -12.46 -0.14 -9.57
N THR A 37 -13.05 1.04 -9.66
CA THR A 37 -12.73 2.05 -10.70
C THR A 37 -11.69 3.07 -10.26
N ALA A 38 -11.36 3.11 -8.96
CA ALA A 38 -10.39 4.03 -8.37
C ALA A 38 -8.97 3.47 -8.28
N ASP A 39 -8.75 2.21 -8.68
CA ASP A 39 -7.41 1.63 -8.74
C ASP A 39 -6.69 2.12 -10.00
N SER A 40 -5.44 2.54 -9.85
CA SER A 40 -4.58 2.93 -10.97
C SER A 40 -3.39 1.99 -11.10
N SER A 41 -3.16 1.50 -12.31
CA SER A 41 -1.99 0.67 -12.64
C SER A 41 -1.10 1.41 -13.62
N HIS A 42 0.17 1.55 -13.29
CA HIS A 42 1.18 2.10 -14.19
C HIS A 42 2.15 1.02 -14.62
N HIS A 43 2.30 0.84 -15.93
CA HIS A 43 3.25 -0.10 -16.52
C HIS A 43 4.41 0.67 -17.15
N TYR A 44 5.64 0.25 -16.82
CA TYR A 44 6.87 0.83 -17.36
C TYR A 44 7.76 -0.28 -17.88
N GLU A 45 8.13 -0.19 -19.17
CA GLU A 45 9.16 -1.04 -19.77
C GLU A 45 10.49 -0.29 -19.75
N LEU A 46 11.50 -0.91 -19.15
CA LEU A 46 12.84 -0.32 -19.02
C LEU A 46 13.85 -1.17 -19.77
N ARG A 47 14.58 -0.53 -20.70
CA ARG A 47 15.66 -1.18 -21.46
C ARG A 47 17.02 -0.73 -20.97
N LEU A 48 17.91 -1.67 -20.69
CA LEU A 48 19.31 -1.38 -20.38
C LEU A 48 20.07 -0.93 -21.62
N SER A 49 20.69 0.26 -21.56
CA SER A 49 21.50 0.80 -22.66
C SER A 49 22.87 0.12 -22.77
N SER A 50 23.50 -0.26 -21.65
CA SER A 50 24.87 -0.81 -21.62
C SER A 50 24.95 -2.33 -21.46
N GLY A 51 23.83 -3.05 -21.67
CA GLY A 51 23.78 -4.51 -21.58
C GLY A 51 24.21 -5.06 -20.21
N ALA A 52 25.17 -5.99 -20.19
CA ALA A 52 25.57 -6.75 -19.00
C ALA A 52 26.21 -5.91 -17.87
N ARG A 53 26.82 -4.75 -18.19
CA ARG A 53 27.48 -3.90 -17.18
C ARG A 53 26.48 -3.33 -16.17
N ASP A 54 25.26 -3.05 -16.61
CA ASP A 54 24.23 -2.40 -15.81
C ASP A 54 23.20 -3.39 -15.26
N ALA A 55 23.37 -4.70 -15.47
CA ALA A 55 22.46 -5.73 -14.99
C ALA A 55 22.24 -5.67 -13.45
N HIS A 56 23.26 -5.24 -12.71
CA HIS A 56 23.20 -5.07 -11.25
C HIS A 56 22.22 -3.98 -10.81
N ILE A 57 21.94 -2.97 -11.65
CA ILE A 57 20.98 -1.89 -11.38
C ILE A 57 19.57 -2.46 -11.19
N PHE A 58 19.21 -3.44 -12.01
CA PHE A 58 17.93 -4.11 -11.90
C PHE A 58 17.95 -5.33 -11.01
N SER A 59 19.01 -5.61 -10.25
CA SER A 59 19.03 -6.72 -9.28
C SER A 59 17.93 -6.57 -8.23
N GLU A 60 17.40 -7.69 -7.72
CA GLU A 60 16.28 -7.66 -6.74
C GLU A 60 16.69 -6.90 -5.49
N ALA A 61 17.93 -7.11 -5.03
CA ALA A 61 18.50 -6.40 -3.91
C ALA A 61 18.55 -4.88 -4.14
N ASN A 62 18.93 -4.43 -5.35
CA ASN A 62 18.98 -2.99 -5.62
C ASN A 62 17.57 -2.37 -5.67
N ILE A 63 16.62 -3.05 -6.32
CA ILE A 63 15.23 -2.61 -6.40
C ILE A 63 14.59 -2.58 -5.01
N ALA A 64 14.79 -3.62 -4.21
CA ALA A 64 14.35 -3.70 -2.82
C ALA A 64 14.85 -2.51 -2.00
N ARG A 65 16.15 -2.19 -2.07
CA ARG A 65 16.73 -1.02 -1.38
C ARG A 65 16.13 0.28 -1.90
N ALA A 66 15.98 0.43 -3.21
CA ALA A 66 15.38 1.62 -3.81
C ALA A 66 13.94 1.80 -3.33
N TRP A 67 13.15 0.73 -3.26
CA TRP A 67 11.78 0.76 -2.75
C TRP A 67 11.69 1.17 -1.28
N VAL A 68 12.56 0.63 -0.42
CA VAL A 68 12.66 1.06 0.98
C VAL A 68 13.02 2.55 1.08
N SER A 69 13.99 3.01 0.28
CA SER A 69 14.36 4.42 0.24
C SER A 69 13.20 5.32 -0.21
N THR A 70 12.43 4.88 -1.21
CA THR A 70 11.24 5.58 -1.70
C THR A 70 10.18 5.69 -0.61
N LYS A 71 9.85 4.59 0.09
CA LYS A 71 8.88 4.61 1.20
C LYS A 71 9.31 5.55 2.34
N ARG A 72 10.60 5.60 2.66
CA ARG A 72 11.11 6.53 3.69
C ARG A 72 10.98 7.99 3.27
N ARG A 73 11.18 8.29 1.98
CA ARG A 73 11.03 9.64 1.43
C ARG A 73 9.57 10.05 1.23
N PHE A 74 8.72 9.10 0.86
CA PHE A 74 7.30 9.28 0.59
C PHE A 74 6.49 8.27 1.43
N PRO A 75 6.23 8.58 2.72
CA PRO A 75 5.62 7.63 3.67
C PRO A 75 4.24 7.12 3.27
N LEU A 76 3.49 7.88 2.46
CA LEU A 76 2.21 7.44 1.91
C LEU A 76 2.32 6.15 1.07
N ALA A 77 3.46 5.91 0.41
CA ALA A 77 3.69 4.67 -0.33
C ALA A 77 3.79 3.43 0.58
N GLY A 78 3.99 3.62 1.88
CA GLY A 78 3.93 2.57 2.90
C GLY A 78 2.79 2.75 3.90
N ALA A 79 1.85 3.66 3.64
CA ALA A 79 0.70 3.86 4.50
C ALA A 79 -0.33 2.75 4.30
N LEU A 80 -1.02 2.42 5.39
CA LEU A 80 -2.14 1.50 5.39
C LEU A 80 -3.43 2.24 5.64
N VAL A 81 -4.53 1.77 5.04
CA VAL A 81 -5.87 2.25 5.40
C VAL A 81 -6.43 1.35 6.49
N ARG A 82 -6.95 1.95 7.56
CA ARG A 82 -7.53 1.26 8.71
C ARG A 82 -8.95 1.74 8.96
N GLY A 83 -9.79 0.81 9.44
CA GLY A 83 -11.14 1.12 9.89
C GLY A 83 -11.17 1.75 11.28
N ALA A 84 -12.38 1.98 11.79
CA ALA A 84 -12.66 2.64 13.06
C ALA A 84 -11.94 2.04 14.27
N ASP A 85 -11.79 0.73 14.27
CA ASP A 85 -11.24 -0.11 15.34
C ASP A 85 -9.76 -0.45 15.13
N ASN A 86 -9.06 0.26 14.22
CA ASN A 86 -7.73 -0.10 13.72
C ASN A 86 -7.65 -1.48 13.05
N ALA A 87 -8.79 -2.13 12.76
CA ALA A 87 -8.79 -3.35 11.98
C ALA A 87 -8.56 -3.04 10.50
N PRO A 88 -8.07 -4.04 9.73
CA PRO A 88 -8.16 -3.99 8.27
C PRO A 88 -9.59 -3.67 7.83
N LEU A 89 -9.74 -2.79 6.83
CA LEU A 89 -11.06 -2.50 6.27
C LEU A 89 -11.64 -3.79 5.67
N ARG A 90 -12.73 -4.29 6.23
CA ARG A 90 -13.43 -5.49 5.77
C ARG A 90 -14.80 -5.11 5.20
N VAL A 91 -15.22 -5.83 4.17
CA VAL A 91 -16.61 -5.71 3.68
C VAL A 91 -17.47 -6.27 4.81
N ALA A 92 -18.39 -5.46 5.34
CA ALA A 92 -19.38 -5.98 6.27
C ALA A 92 -20.24 -7.01 5.52
N THR A 93 -19.87 -8.28 5.62
CA THR A 93 -20.74 -9.39 5.20
C THR A 93 -21.77 -9.57 6.31
N ASP A 94 -22.95 -9.00 6.09
CA ASP A 94 -24.20 -9.20 6.85
C ASP A 94 -24.00 -9.74 8.26
N SER A 95 -23.72 -8.84 9.20
CA SER A 95 -23.81 -9.14 10.63
C SER A 95 -24.48 -7.94 11.29
N LYS A 96 -25.67 -8.19 11.84
CA LYS A 96 -26.58 -7.24 12.49
C LYS A 96 -25.86 -6.03 13.09
N ALA A 97 -26.24 -4.85 12.60
CA ALA A 97 -25.98 -3.58 13.26
C ALA A 97 -26.62 -3.65 14.66
N ASP A 98 -25.80 -3.81 15.69
CA ASP A 98 -26.22 -3.61 17.06
C ASP A 98 -26.05 -2.12 17.37
N ASP A 99 -27.18 -1.45 17.57
CA ASP A 99 -27.27 -0.06 17.99
C ASP A 99 -26.66 0.09 19.38
N SER A 100 -25.53 0.78 19.51
CA SER A 100 -25.28 1.71 20.62
C SER A 100 -23.95 2.48 20.50
N SER A 101 -24.10 3.80 20.38
CA SER A 101 -23.19 4.85 20.86
C SER A 101 -21.72 4.84 20.40
N GLY A 102 -21.42 5.82 19.53
CA GLY A 102 -20.08 6.29 19.22
C GLY A 102 -19.95 6.44 17.72
N PHE A 103 -19.72 7.67 17.23
CA PHE A 103 -19.37 7.91 15.83
C PHE A 103 -18.41 6.81 15.37
N ALA A 104 -18.83 5.97 14.42
CA ALA A 104 -17.93 4.98 13.83
C ALA A 104 -16.71 5.74 13.34
N SER A 105 -15.56 5.54 14.00
CA SER A 105 -14.36 6.31 13.70
C SER A 105 -14.07 6.16 12.21
N GLU A 106 -14.00 7.29 11.50
CA GLU A 106 -13.85 7.28 10.05
C GLU A 106 -12.57 6.55 9.66
N PRO A 107 -12.54 5.90 8.47
CA PRO A 107 -11.32 5.28 8.00
C PRO A 107 -10.21 6.32 7.94
N HIS A 108 -9.00 5.88 8.25
CA HIS A 108 -7.84 6.76 8.37
C HIS A 108 -6.58 6.07 7.83
N PHE A 109 -5.61 6.88 7.43
CA PHE A 109 -4.27 6.41 7.10
C PHE A 109 -3.48 6.14 8.37
N VAL A 110 -2.68 5.07 8.35
CA VAL A 110 -1.71 4.73 9.37
C VAL A 110 -0.35 4.52 8.72
N VAL A 111 0.65 5.22 9.23
CA VAL A 111 2.06 5.07 8.86
C VAL A 111 2.83 4.62 10.09
N ARG A 112 3.50 3.47 9.98
CA ARG A 112 4.42 2.97 11.01
C ARG A 112 5.84 3.10 10.50
N GLU A 113 6.68 3.81 11.24
CA GLU A 113 8.07 4.09 10.85
C GLU A 113 8.86 2.79 10.61
N HIS A 114 8.63 1.76 11.44
CA HIS A 114 9.21 0.43 11.23
C HIS A 114 8.80 -0.20 9.89
N ASP A 115 7.53 -0.07 9.49
CA ASP A 115 7.01 -0.67 8.24
C ASP A 115 7.59 0.01 6.98
N LEU A 116 8.06 1.26 7.09
CA LEU A 116 8.76 1.93 6.00
C LEU A 116 10.12 1.29 5.70
N ALA A 117 10.78 0.73 6.72
CA ALA A 117 12.06 0.05 6.59
C ALA A 117 11.94 -1.41 6.17
N VAL A 118 10.79 -2.04 6.40
CA VAL A 118 10.57 -3.48 6.15
C VAL A 118 9.97 -3.72 4.76
N LEU A 119 10.48 -4.74 4.07
CA LEU A 119 9.87 -5.27 2.85
C LEU A 119 9.02 -6.48 3.22
N ARG A 120 7.73 -6.38 2.91
CA ARG A 120 6.78 -7.49 3.03
C ARG A 120 6.52 -8.04 1.64
N SER A 121 6.20 -9.33 1.55
CA SER A 121 5.93 -10.02 0.28
C SER A 121 4.76 -9.41 -0.50
N CYS A 122 3.89 -8.64 0.16
CA CYS A 122 2.79 -7.90 -0.44
C CYS A 122 3.19 -6.50 -0.96
N HIS A 123 4.38 -5.98 -0.63
CA HIS A 123 4.83 -4.66 -1.08
C HIS A 123 5.56 -4.70 -2.42
N ILE A 124 6.28 -5.80 -2.66
CA ILE A 124 7.06 -6.01 -3.87
C ILE A 124 6.99 -7.48 -4.28
N VAL A 125 6.66 -7.72 -5.54
CA VAL A 125 6.57 -9.06 -6.13
C VAL A 125 7.52 -9.13 -7.32
N PHE A 126 8.39 -10.14 -7.33
CA PHE A 126 9.28 -10.44 -8.44
C PHE A 126 8.75 -11.66 -9.20
N GLY A 127 8.80 -11.62 -10.54
CA GLY A 127 8.33 -12.71 -11.40
C GLY A 127 9.00 -12.72 -12.77
N GLN A 128 8.60 -13.66 -13.63
CA GLN A 128 9.03 -13.71 -15.03
C GLN A 128 8.01 -13.02 -15.94
N VAL A 129 8.44 -12.51 -17.09
CA VAL A 129 7.53 -11.88 -18.08
C VAL A 129 6.41 -12.83 -18.54
N THR A 130 6.66 -14.13 -18.59
CA THR A 130 5.63 -15.13 -18.92
C THR A 130 4.48 -15.15 -17.91
N ASP A 131 4.76 -14.78 -16.66
CA ASP A 131 3.78 -14.71 -15.58
C ASP A 131 3.07 -13.33 -15.55
N ALA A 132 3.62 -12.33 -16.24
CA ALA A 132 3.18 -10.94 -16.15
C ALA A 132 1.74 -10.76 -16.68
N ALA A 133 1.37 -11.39 -17.79
CA ALA A 133 0.02 -11.25 -18.35
C ALA A 133 -1.04 -11.82 -17.41
N ALA A 134 -0.78 -12.96 -16.76
CA ALA A 134 -1.68 -13.55 -15.77
C ALA A 134 -1.65 -12.78 -14.44
N ALA A 135 -0.50 -12.30 -13.98
CA ALA A 135 -0.40 -11.53 -12.75
C ALA A 135 -1.02 -10.12 -12.87
N ILE A 136 -0.97 -9.50 -14.04
CA ILE A 136 -1.56 -8.16 -14.29
C ILE A 136 -3.07 -8.26 -14.53
N LEU A 137 -3.55 -9.30 -15.24
CA LEU A 137 -4.97 -9.46 -15.58
C LEU A 137 -5.77 -10.32 -14.59
N GLN A 138 -5.12 -11.23 -13.86
CA GLN A 138 -5.74 -12.22 -12.97
C GLN A 138 -5.09 -12.26 -11.57
N GLY A 139 -4.12 -11.39 -11.28
CA GLY A 139 -3.48 -11.33 -9.98
C GLY A 139 -4.48 -10.99 -8.86
N PRO A 140 -4.21 -11.42 -7.60
CA PRO A 140 -4.99 -10.96 -6.47
C PRO A 140 -4.99 -9.43 -6.46
N ARG A 141 -6.15 -8.83 -6.17
CA ARG A 141 -6.44 -7.37 -6.19
C ARG A 141 -5.18 -6.50 -6.21
N LEU A 142 -5.02 -5.69 -7.26
CA LEU A 142 -3.84 -4.83 -7.49
C LEU A 142 -3.48 -3.97 -6.27
N LEU A 143 -4.47 -3.67 -5.43
CA LEU A 143 -4.29 -3.20 -4.07
C LEU A 143 -5.04 -4.14 -3.12
N SER A 144 -4.34 -4.77 -2.17
CA SER A 144 -5.01 -5.33 -0.99
C SER A 144 -5.71 -4.17 -0.26
N GLY A 145 -6.88 -4.40 0.36
CA GLY A 145 -7.61 -3.35 1.09
C GLY A 145 -6.82 -2.69 2.24
N GLU A 146 -5.60 -3.16 2.50
CA GLU A 146 -4.66 -2.60 3.47
C GLU A 146 -3.57 -1.71 2.86
N LEU A 147 -3.25 -1.82 1.56
CA LEU A 147 -2.08 -1.17 0.95
C LEU A 147 -2.47 -0.16 -0.12
N LEU A 148 -1.78 0.97 -0.16
CA LEU A 148 -2.00 2.01 -1.18
C LEU A 148 -1.16 1.83 -2.44
N VAL A 149 -0.03 1.12 -2.35
CA VAL A 149 0.87 0.91 -3.48
C VAL A 149 1.52 -0.47 -3.38
N GLN A 150 1.56 -1.17 -4.50
CA GLN A 150 2.28 -2.43 -4.67
C GLN A 150 3.16 -2.36 -5.92
N LEU A 151 4.39 -2.88 -5.82
CA LEU A 151 5.32 -2.91 -6.94
C LEU A 151 5.45 -4.33 -7.51
N HIS A 152 5.19 -4.50 -8.79
CA HIS A 152 5.45 -5.74 -9.51
C HIS A 152 6.64 -5.55 -10.45
N VAL A 153 7.60 -6.47 -10.38
CA VAL A 153 8.82 -6.43 -11.19
C VAL A 153 8.96 -7.75 -11.92
N PHE A 154 8.85 -7.68 -13.24
CA PHE A 154 9.00 -8.83 -14.12
C PHE A 154 10.33 -8.73 -14.88
N ARG A 155 11.02 -9.86 -15.05
CA ARG A 155 12.24 -9.97 -15.84
C ARG A 155 12.11 -11.02 -16.94
#